data_AF-A0A254NMK8-F1
#
_entry.id   AF-A0A254NMK8-F1
#
_cell.length_a   1.000
_cell.length_b   1.000
_cell.length_c   1.000
_cell.angle_alpha   90.00
_cell.angle_beta   90.00
_cell.angle_gamma   90.00
#
_symmetry.space_group_name_H-M   'P 1'
#
loop_
_entity.id
_entity.type
_entity.pdbx_description
1 polymer ?
#
loop_
_entity_poly.entity_id
_entity_poly.type
_entity_poly.pdbx_seq_one_letter_code
_entity_poly.pdbx_strand_id
1 'polypeptide(L)'
;MIWTFPVSAKARSFCEDIAEEMQNHFGISEKEAVDRINSFWSRNDLTDDLDIVYHESTEFWAYEMYSDNQSWWTISKEEIIPRKYKAT
;
A
#
# COMPACT_ATOMS: atom_id res chain seq x y z
N MET A 1 -11.97 -3.90 -5.70
CA MET A 1 -10.56 -3.57 -6.02
C MET A 1 -10.12 -4.05 -7.41
N ILE A 2 -9.46 -3.18 -8.19
CA ILE A 2 -8.87 -3.47 -9.52
C ILE A 2 -7.39 -3.09 -9.47
N TRP A 3 -6.51 -4.00 -9.88
CA TRP A 3 -5.05 -3.81 -9.87
C TRP A 3 -4.54 -3.49 -11.27
N THR A 4 -3.68 -2.47 -11.40
CA THR A 4 -3.14 -2.00 -12.69
C THR A 4 -1.80 -2.63 -13.07
N PHE A 5 -1.32 -3.58 -12.27
CA PHE A 5 -0.07 -4.31 -12.45
C PHE A 5 -0.33 -5.82 -12.36
N PRO A 6 0.55 -6.67 -12.93
CA PRO A 6 0.40 -8.11 -12.84
C PRO A 6 0.47 -8.60 -11.38
N VAL A 7 -0.50 -9.42 -10.99
CA VAL A 7 -0.60 -9.99 -9.63
C VAL A 7 -0.97 -11.46 -9.69
N SER A 8 -0.33 -12.28 -8.84
CA SER A 8 -0.80 -13.62 -8.53
C SER A 8 -2.05 -13.58 -7.62
N ALA A 9 -2.64 -14.73 -7.32
CA ALA A 9 -3.72 -14.83 -6.34
C ALA A 9 -3.25 -14.44 -4.93
N LYS A 10 -1.99 -14.77 -4.57
CA LYS A 10 -1.38 -14.38 -3.31
C LYS A 10 -1.15 -12.88 -3.24
N ALA A 11 -0.56 -12.28 -4.28
CA ALA A 11 -0.35 -10.84 -4.36
C ALA A 11 -1.68 -10.08 -4.32
N ARG A 12 -2.73 -10.61 -4.93
CA ARG A 12 -4.08 -10.05 -4.86
C ARG A 12 -4.57 -9.96 -3.41
N SER A 13 -4.54 -11.06 -2.66
CA SER A 13 -4.94 -11.08 -1.24
C SER A 13 -4.09 -10.09 -0.43
N PHE A 14 -2.78 -10.09 -0.67
CA PHE A 14 -1.85 -9.20 0.02
C PHE A 14 -2.17 -7.72 -0.23
N CYS A 15 -2.52 -7.34 -1.47
CA CYS A 15 -2.93 -5.97 -1.78
C CYS A 15 -4.30 -5.61 -1.18
N GLU A 16 -5.24 -6.57 -1.11
CA GLU A 16 -6.53 -6.40 -0.44
C GLU A 16 -6.33 -6.13 1.07
N ASP A 17 -5.44 -6.89 1.72
CA ASP A 17 -5.08 -6.70 3.12
C ASP A 17 -4.39 -5.34 3.37
N ILE A 18 -3.46 -4.92 2.51
CA ILE A 18 -2.84 -3.58 2.59
C ILE A 18 -3.89 -2.48 2.49
N ALA A 19 -4.87 -2.64 1.58
CA ALA A 19 -5.94 -1.65 1.43
C ALA A 19 -6.83 -1.58 2.69
N GLU A 20 -7.06 -2.70 3.36
CA GLU A 20 -7.75 -2.73 4.66
C GLU A 20 -6.93 -2.03 5.75
N GLU A 21 -5.62 -2.30 5.86
CA GLU A 21 -4.73 -1.63 6.80
C GLU A 21 -4.73 -0.10 6.61
N MET A 22 -4.71 0.37 5.36
CA MET A 22 -4.79 1.80 5.05
C MET A 22 -6.11 2.43 5.52
N GLN A 23 -7.24 1.74 5.32
CA GLN A 23 -8.55 2.22 5.77
C GLN A 23 -8.60 2.29 7.30
N ASN A 24 -8.10 1.25 7.97
CA ASN A 24 -8.11 1.15 9.43
C ASN A 24 -7.18 2.16 10.11
N HIS A 25 -6.00 2.41 9.56
CA HIS A 25 -5.01 3.30 10.16
C HIS A 25 -5.16 4.77 9.78
N PHE A 26 -5.63 5.07 8.57
CA PHE A 26 -5.65 6.43 8.04
C PHE A 26 -7.06 6.95 7.73
N GLY A 27 -8.08 6.11 7.80
CA GLY A 27 -9.48 6.52 7.56
C GLY A 27 -9.76 6.93 6.12
N ILE A 28 -8.91 6.54 5.16
CA ILE A 28 -9.12 6.81 3.73
C ILE A 28 -10.13 5.83 3.13
N SER A 29 -10.64 6.13 1.93
CA SER A 29 -11.56 5.22 1.23
C SER A 29 -10.86 4.02 0.59
N GLU A 30 -11.58 2.92 0.35
CA GLU A 30 -11.08 1.79 -0.47
C GLU A 30 -10.50 2.27 -1.80
N LYS A 31 -11.20 3.20 -2.50
CA LYS A 31 -10.72 3.71 -3.79
C LYS A 31 -9.36 4.37 -3.66
N GLU A 32 -9.19 5.23 -2.65
CA GLU A 32 -7.91 5.91 -2.43
C GLU A 32 -6.80 4.92 -2.07
N ALA A 33 -7.08 3.93 -1.22
CA ALA A 33 -6.12 2.88 -0.88
C ALA A 33 -5.66 2.11 -2.13
N VAL A 34 -6.61 1.69 -2.97
CA VAL A 34 -6.34 0.99 -4.23
C VAL A 34 -5.52 1.87 -5.19
N ASP A 35 -5.88 3.15 -5.36
CA ASP A 35 -5.14 4.07 -6.21
C ASP A 35 -3.69 4.28 -5.70
N ARG A 36 -3.48 4.35 -4.39
CA ARG A 36 -2.14 4.46 -3.77
C ARG A 36 -1.30 3.21 -4.04
N ILE A 37 -1.87 2.01 -3.84
CA ILE A 37 -1.21 0.73 -4.14
C ILE A 37 -0.85 0.65 -5.63
N ASN A 38 -1.81 0.94 -6.51
CA ASN A 38 -1.61 0.97 -7.96
C ASN A 38 -0.51 1.95 -8.36
N SER A 39 -0.48 3.15 -7.79
CA SER A 39 0.57 4.12 -8.07
C SER A 39 1.94 3.62 -7.62
N PHE A 40 2.03 3.00 -6.44
CA PHE A 40 3.29 2.55 -5.86
C PHE A 40 3.89 1.37 -6.65
N TRP A 41 3.08 0.39 -7.02
CA TRP A 41 3.51 -0.82 -7.73
C TRP A 41 3.19 -0.86 -9.23
N SER A 42 2.82 0.27 -9.83
CA SER A 42 2.45 0.37 -11.26
C SER A 42 3.47 -0.22 -12.25
N ARG A 43 4.72 -0.36 -11.85
CA ARG A 43 5.82 -0.88 -12.68
C ARG A 43 6.40 -2.20 -12.18
N ASN A 44 5.75 -2.82 -11.21
CA ASN A 44 6.15 -4.09 -10.63
C ASN A 44 5.38 -5.23 -11.28
N ASP A 45 5.96 -6.43 -11.20
CA ASP A 45 5.29 -7.68 -11.52
C ASP A 45 5.28 -8.52 -10.24
N LEU A 46 4.11 -8.67 -9.62
CA LEU A 46 3.93 -9.43 -8.38
C LEU A 46 3.29 -10.80 -8.66
N THR A 47 3.70 -11.45 -9.75
CA THR A 47 3.23 -12.80 -10.06
C THR A 47 4.05 -13.91 -9.40
N ASP A 48 5.25 -13.60 -8.86
CA ASP A 48 6.06 -14.54 -8.08
C ASP A 48 5.57 -14.60 -6.62
N ASP A 49 5.30 -15.80 -6.13
CA ASP A 49 4.85 -16.03 -4.75
C ASP A 49 5.99 -15.98 -3.72
N LEU A 50 7.25 -15.92 -4.18
CA LEU A 50 8.46 -15.72 -3.37
C LEU A 50 9.04 -14.30 -3.48
N ASP A 51 8.26 -13.35 -4.01
CA ASP A 51 8.69 -11.97 -4.15
C ASP A 51 9.11 -11.33 -2.81
N ILE A 52 10.09 -10.43 -2.86
CA ILE A 52 10.65 -9.75 -1.69
C ILE A 52 9.62 -8.87 -0.98
N VAL A 53 8.53 -8.45 -1.64
CA VAL A 53 7.45 -7.69 -0.98
C VAL A 53 6.85 -8.43 0.21
N TYR A 54 6.90 -9.77 0.23
CA TYR A 54 6.37 -10.58 1.33
C TYR A 54 7.31 -10.67 2.54
N HIS A 55 8.52 -10.08 2.47
CA HIS A 55 9.39 -9.95 3.65
C HIS A 55 8.78 -9.01 4.70
N GLU A 56 8.03 -8.00 4.25
CA GLU A 56 7.40 -7.00 5.10
C GLU A 56 5.91 -7.29 5.32
N SER A 57 5.35 -6.72 6.38
CA SER A 57 3.92 -6.85 6.69
C SER A 57 3.05 -5.95 5.80
N THR A 58 1.76 -6.27 5.73
CA THR A 58 0.75 -5.43 5.08
C THR A 58 0.65 -4.06 5.75
N GLU A 59 0.74 -4.00 7.09
CA GLU A 59 0.82 -2.75 7.85
C GLU A 59 2.03 -1.92 7.40
N PHE A 60 3.24 -2.51 7.31
CA PHE A 60 4.42 -1.80 6.86
C PHE A 60 4.19 -1.13 5.49
N TRP A 61 3.65 -1.88 4.52
CA TRP A 61 3.36 -1.34 3.19
C TRP A 61 2.29 -0.26 3.21
N ALA A 62 1.28 -0.37 4.07
CA ALA A 62 0.26 0.66 4.24
C ALA A 62 0.89 2.00 4.65
N TYR A 63 1.79 2.00 5.64
CA TYR A 63 2.50 3.21 6.06
C TYR A 63 3.48 3.70 4.99
N GLU A 64 4.25 2.80 4.39
CA GLU A 64 5.24 3.17 3.36
C GLU A 64 4.57 3.85 2.15
N MET A 65 3.43 3.34 1.70
CA MET A 65 2.68 3.90 0.58
C MET A 65 1.89 5.18 0.94
N TYR A 66 1.45 5.29 2.21
CA TYR A 66 0.68 6.44 2.66
C TYR A 66 1.56 7.63 3.05
N SER A 67 2.70 7.40 3.69
CA SER A 67 3.52 8.44 4.33
C SER A 67 4.56 9.07 3.40
N ASP A 68 4.63 10.40 3.39
CA ASP A 68 5.70 11.19 2.73
C ASP A 68 6.95 11.34 3.60
N ASN A 69 6.86 10.96 4.89
CA ASN A 69 8.01 10.96 5.79
C ASN A 69 8.97 9.81 5.41
N GLN A 70 10.25 10.13 5.20
CA GLN A 70 11.31 9.14 4.97
C GLN A 70 11.57 8.20 6.17
N SER A 71 11.01 8.51 7.35
CA SER A 71 11.21 7.74 8.59
C SER A 71 9.92 7.68 9.39
N TRP A 72 8.84 7.26 8.73
CA TRP A 72 7.52 7.16 9.37
C TRP A 72 7.51 6.25 10.61
N TRP A 73 8.42 5.26 10.68
CA TRP A 73 8.57 4.34 11.82
C TRP A 73 9.18 4.98 13.08
N THR A 74 9.67 6.22 13.01
CA THR A 74 10.24 6.94 14.17
C THR A 74 9.33 8.02 14.75
N ILE A 75 8.18 8.27 14.14
CA ILE A 75 7.27 9.36 14.51
C ILE A 75 5.91 8.80 14.95
N SER A 76 5.12 9.61 15.64
CA SER A 76 3.76 9.24 16.02
C SER A 76 2.81 9.25 14.81
N LYS A 77 1.67 8.56 14.91
CA LYS A 77 0.70 8.49 13.80
C LYS A 77 0.14 9.87 13.46
N GLU A 78 0.02 10.74 14.45
CA GLU A 78 -0.47 12.11 14.34
C GLU A 78 0.51 13.02 13.55
N GLU A 79 1.78 12.64 13.47
CA GLU A 79 2.83 13.38 12.75
C GLU A 79 3.04 12.90 11.31
N ILE A 80 2.34 11.83 10.90
CA ILE A 80 2.43 11.30 9.54
C ILE A 80 1.85 12.29 8.55
N ILE A 81 2.68 12.66 7.57
CA ILE A 81 2.30 13.51 6.46
C ILE A 81 1.88 12.58 5.31
N PRO A 82 0.63 12.64 4.83
CA PRO A 82 0.20 11.82 3.71
C PRO A 82 0.95 12.21 2.43
N ARG A 83 1.48 11.23 1.68
CA ARG A 83 1.93 11.42 0.29
C ARG A 83 0.79 12.03 -0.51
N LYS A 84 1.15 12.95 -1.40
CA LYS A 84 0.21 13.62 -2.29
C LYS A 84 -0.55 12.58 -3.13
N TYR A 85 -1.83 12.43 -2.85
CA TYR A 85 -2.73 11.59 -3.63
C TYR A 85 -3.26 12.33 -4.86
N LYS A 86 -3.28 11.63 -5.99
CA LYS A 86 -4.01 12.04 -7.19
C LYS A 86 -4.87 10.86 -7.59
N ALA A 87 -6.18 11.07 -7.64
CA ALA A 87 -7.09 10.06 -8.15
C ALA A 87 -6.68 9.69 -9.59
N THR A 88 -6.52 8.39 -9.83
CA THR A 88 -6.28 7.82 -11.16
C THR A 88 -7.56 7.34 -11.81
#